data_AF-A0A974BL93-F1
#
_entry.id   AF-A0A974BL93-F1
#
_cell.length_a   1.000
_cell.length_b   1.000
_cell.length_c   1.000
_cell.angle_alpha   90.00
_cell.angle_beta   90.00
_cell.angle_gamma   90.00
#
_symmetry.space_group_name_H-M   'P 1'
#
loop_
_entity.id
_entity.type
_entity.pdbx_description
1 polymer ?
#
loop_
_entity_poly.entity_id
_entity_poly.type
_entity_poly.pdbx_seq_one_letter_code
_entity_poly.pdbx_strand_id
1 'polypeptide(L)'
;MEIDVVLIIVVIVSILVTLILNYIFKKKRYIKYIPVIVMFPFMLYNFITAYSAPTEGFEALGRFVMGLLLFAASLPSLICSIILDIVYKKRTKH
;
A
#
# COMPACT_ATOMS: atom_id res chain seq x y z
N MET A 1 -8.50 -1.16 21.27
CA MET A 1 -7.61 -0.39 20.37
C MET A 1 -8.50 0.15 19.26
N GLU A 2 -8.57 1.46 19.10
CA GLU A 2 -9.47 2.09 18.13
C GLU A 2 -8.97 1.82 16.70
N ILE A 3 -9.89 1.71 15.74
CA ILE A 3 -9.58 1.44 14.32
C ILE A 3 -8.62 2.50 13.76
N ASP A 4 -8.72 3.74 14.24
CA ASP A 4 -7.88 4.86 13.84
C ASP A 4 -6.40 4.59 14.12
N VAL A 5 -6.08 4.00 15.27
CA VAL A 5 -4.72 3.63 15.65
C VAL A 5 -4.16 2.56 14.71
N VAL A 6 -4.98 1.58 14.34
CA VAL A 6 -4.58 0.52 13.40
C VAL A 6 -4.25 1.12 12.03
N LEU A 7 -5.09 2.02 11.53
CA LEU A 7 -4.87 2.69 10.24
C LEU A 7 -3.59 3.52 10.25
N ILE A 8 -3.33 4.28 11.32
CA ILE A 8 -2.09 5.06 11.45
C ILE A 8 -0.87 4.15 11.40
N ILE A 9 -0.88 3.03 12.12
CA ILE A 9 0.23 2.06 12.12
C ILE A 9 0.45 1.51 10.71
N VAL A 10 -0.61 1.10 10.01
CA VAL A 10 -0.52 0.57 8.64
C VAL A 10 0.07 1.61 7.67
N VAL A 11 -0.34 2.87 7.79
CA VAL A 11 0.20 3.97 6.98
C VAL A 11 1.69 4.15 7.25
N ILE A 12 2.11 4.22 8.52
CA ILE A 12 3.52 4.40 8.89
C ILE A 12 4.37 3.24 8.39
N VAL A 13 3.92 2.00 8.62
CA VAL A 13 4.64 0.79 8.18
C VAL A 13 4.76 0.77 6.65
N SER A 14 3.71 1.11 5.92
CA SER A 14 3.74 1.12 4.45
C SER A 14 4.77 2.12 3.90
N ILE A 15 4.82 3.34 4.46
CA ILE A 15 5.82 4.36 4.10
C ILE A 15 7.23 3.87 4.43
N LEU A 16 7.45 3.29 5.62
CA LEU A 16 8.75 2.77 6.02
C LEU A 16 9.23 1.66 5.07
N VAL A 17 8.34 0.74 4.69
CA VAL A 17 8.65 -0.32 3.73
C VAL A 17 9.05 0.28 2.37
N THR A 18 8.28 1.24 1.84
CA THR A 18 8.62 1.93 0.59
C THR A 18 9.97 2.64 0.67
N LEU A 19 10.28 3.31 1.78
CA LEU A 19 11.56 3.98 1.99
C LEU A 19 12.73 3.00 2.06
N ILE A 20 12.57 1.88 2.78
CA ILE A 20 13.57 0.82 2.89
C ILE A 20 13.84 0.20 1.52
N LEU A 21 12.79 -0.14 0.76
CA LEU A 21 12.93 -0.65 -0.61
C LEU A 21 13.67 0.34 -1.52
N ASN A 22 13.32 1.62 -1.46
CA ASN A 22 14.03 2.65 -2.21
C ASN A 22 15.50 2.78 -1.78
N TYR A 23 15.80 2.64 -0.49
CA TYR A 23 17.16 2.72 0.05
C TYR A 23 18.03 1.52 -0.35
N ILE A 24 17.50 0.30 -0.29
CA ILE A 24 18.24 -0.91 -0.67
C ILE A 24 18.47 -0.94 -2.19
N PHE A 25 17.45 -0.57 -2.98
CA PHE A 25 17.47 -0.71 -4.43
C PHE A 25 17.66 0.62 -5.17
N LYS A 26 18.52 1.52 -4.66
CA LYS A 26 18.80 2.86 -5.23
C LYS A 26 19.05 2.89 -6.75
N LYS A 27 19.57 1.80 -7.33
CA LYS A 27 19.83 1.70 -8.78
C LYS A 27 18.58 1.43 -9.62
N LYS A 28 17.54 0.81 -9.07
CA LYS A 28 16.34 0.39 -9.82
C LYS A 28 15.12 1.21 -9.42
N ARG A 29 14.84 2.27 -10.19
CA ARG A 29 13.75 3.23 -9.94
C ARG A 29 12.36 2.61 -9.78
N TYR A 30 12.11 1.45 -10.39
CA TYR A 30 10.80 0.79 -10.36
C TYR A 30 10.53 -0.02 -9.09
N ILE A 31 11.55 -0.37 -8.29
CA ILE A 31 11.38 -1.30 -7.16
C ILE A 31 10.54 -0.72 -6.02
N LYS A 32 10.56 0.59 -5.84
CA LYS A 32 9.72 1.28 -4.84
C LYS A 32 8.22 1.16 -5.11
N TYR A 33 7.80 0.84 -6.33
CA TYR A 33 6.40 0.63 -6.69
C TYR A 33 5.90 -0.80 -6.40
N ILE A 34 6.80 -1.73 -6.06
CA ILE A 34 6.44 -3.13 -5.77
C ILE A 34 5.35 -3.23 -4.68
N PRO A 35 5.42 -2.53 -3.53
CA PRO A 35 4.37 -2.59 -2.52
C PRO A 35 3.00 -2.24 -3.09
N VAL A 36 2.90 -1.21 -3.93
CA VAL A 36 1.63 -0.80 -4.54
C VAL A 36 1.15 -1.83 -5.55
N ILE A 37 2.04 -2.29 -6.44
CA ILE A 37 1.73 -3.29 -7.47
C ILE A 37 1.24 -4.59 -6.87
N VAL A 38 1.72 -4.97 -5.68
CA VAL A 38 1.26 -6.16 -4.96
C VAL A 38 -0.01 -5.86 -4.16
N MET A 39 -0.02 -4.82 -3.33
CA MET A 39 -1.15 -4.57 -2.41
C MET A 39 -2.44 -4.20 -3.14
N PHE A 40 -2.35 -3.48 -4.26
CA PHE A 40 -3.52 -2.96 -4.96
C PHE A 40 -4.38 -4.07 -5.63
N PRO A 41 -3.81 -5.05 -6.35
CA PRO A 41 -4.58 -6.20 -6.84
C PRO A 41 -5.20 -7.03 -5.71
N PHE A 42 -4.48 -7.24 -4.59
CA PHE A 42 -5.01 -7.96 -3.44
C PHE A 42 -6.15 -7.20 -2.76
N MET A 43 -6.06 -5.88 -2.70
CA MET A 43 -7.16 -5.01 -2.24
C MET A 43 -8.40 -5.20 -3.12
N LEU A 44 -8.24 -5.09 -4.44
CA LEU A 44 -9.34 -5.30 -5.39
C LEU A 44 -9.95 -6.69 -5.25
N TYR A 45 -9.12 -7.73 -5.17
CA TYR A 45 -9.56 -9.09 -4.96
C TYR A 45 -10.40 -9.22 -3.69
N ASN A 46 -9.94 -8.69 -2.56
CA ASN A 46 -10.69 -8.73 -1.30
C ASN A 46 -12.03 -8.01 -1.40
N PHE A 47 -12.09 -6.83 -2.02
CA PHE A 47 -13.37 -6.13 -2.21
C PHE A 47 -14.31 -6.89 -3.14
N ILE A 48 -13.85 -7.34 -4.30
CA ILE A 48 -14.68 -8.10 -5.24
C ILE A 48 -15.22 -9.36 -4.56
N THR A 49 -14.36 -10.09 -3.85
CA THR A 49 -14.76 -11.35 -3.22
C THR A 49 -15.61 -11.14 -1.96
N ALA A 50 -15.62 -9.95 -1.35
CA ALA A 50 -16.55 -9.58 -0.28
C ALA A 50 -17.98 -9.34 -0.81
N TYR A 51 -18.13 -8.86 -2.05
CA TYR A 51 -19.45 -8.57 -2.65
C TYR A 51 -19.99 -9.67 -3.55
N SER A 52 -19.12 -10.47 -4.19
CA SER A 52 -19.52 -11.40 -5.25
C SER A 52 -19.58 -12.86 -4.85
N ALA A 53 -18.98 -13.27 -3.72
CA ALA A 53 -18.97 -14.66 -3.30
C ALA A 53 -20.09 -14.94 -2.29
N PRO A 54 -20.73 -16.12 -2.34
CA PRO A 54 -21.64 -16.60 -1.30
C PRO A 54 -20.79 -16.94 -0.07
N THR A 55 -20.45 -15.91 0.70
CA THR A 55 -19.66 -16.02 1.92
C THR A 55 -20.54 -15.69 3.11
N GLU A 56 -20.29 -16.35 4.24
CA GLU A 56 -20.99 -16.05 5.48
C GLU A 56 -20.71 -14.59 5.90
N GLY A 57 -21.66 -13.97 6.61
CA GLY A 57 -21.61 -12.53 6.91
C GLY A 57 -20.31 -12.06 7.61
N PHE A 58 -19.71 -12.91 8.44
CA PHE A 58 -18.42 -12.59 9.09
C PHE A 58 -17.22 -12.68 8.13
N GLU A 59 -17.22 -13.60 7.18
CA GLU A 59 -16.14 -13.75 6.22
C GLU A 59 -16.12 -12.58 5.23
N ALA A 60 -17.31 -12.16 4.76
CA ALA A 60 -17.46 -10.97 3.92
C ALA A 60 -16.94 -9.72 4.63
N LEU A 61 -17.25 -9.56 5.93
CA LEU A 61 -16.75 -8.46 6.74
C LEU A 61 -15.22 -8.49 6.89
N GLY A 62 -14.64 -9.67 7.16
CA GLY A 62 -13.19 -9.83 7.26
C GLY A 62 -12.47 -9.43 5.97
N ARG A 63 -12.99 -9.85 4.81
CA ARG A 63 -12.47 -9.47 3.49
C ARG A 63 -12.59 -7.98 3.23
N PHE A 64 -13.71 -7.37 3.61
CA PHE A 64 -13.91 -5.92 3.49
C PHE A 64 -12.90 -5.12 4.32
N VAL A 65 -12.71 -5.50 5.58
CA VAL A 65 -11.71 -4.87 6.47
C VAL A 65 -10.30 -5.06 5.92
N MET A 66 -9.95 -6.27 5.45
CA MET A 66 -8.65 -6.53 4.84
C MET A 66 -8.44 -5.66 3.58
N GLY A 67 -9.46 -5.50 2.74
CA GLY A 67 -9.45 -4.57 1.62
C GLY A 67 -9.18 -3.14 2.05
N LEU A 68 -9.84 -2.64 3.10
CA LEU A 68 -9.60 -1.30 3.64
C LEU A 68 -8.17 -1.12 4.16
N LEU A 69 -7.61 -2.11 4.86
CA LEU A 69 -6.22 -2.05 5.34
C LEU A 69 -5.22 -2.02 4.18
N LEU A 70 -5.44 -2.86 3.15
CA LEU A 70 -4.60 -2.86 1.95
C LEU A 70 -4.72 -1.56 1.17
N PHE A 71 -5.91 -0.96 1.12
CA PHE A 71 -6.12 0.36 0.53
C PHE A 71 -5.32 1.43 1.29
N ALA A 72 -5.47 1.46 2.62
CA ALA A 72 -4.75 2.38 3.51
C ALA A 72 -3.23 2.23 3.43
N ALA A 73 -2.71 1.04 3.12
CA ALA A 73 -1.29 0.81 2.87
C ALA A 73 -0.85 1.24 1.45
N SER A 74 -1.69 0.99 0.45
CA SER A 74 -1.35 1.20 -0.98
C SER A 74 -1.23 2.68 -1.35
N LEU A 75 -2.16 3.53 -0.88
CA LEU A 75 -2.20 4.95 -1.21
C LEU A 75 -0.95 5.72 -0.72
N PRO A 76 -0.57 5.65 0.56
CA PRO A 76 0.64 6.32 1.05
C PRO A 76 1.91 5.79 0.38
N SER A 77 1.99 4.49 0.13
CA SER A 77 3.13 3.86 -0.56
C SER A 77 3.29 4.40 -1.99
N LEU A 78 2.18 4.61 -2.70
CA LEU A 78 2.17 5.20 -4.05
C LEU A 78 2.61 6.66 -4.01
N ILE A 79 2.01 7.46 -3.12
CA ILE A 79 2.36 8.88 -2.95
C ILE A 79 3.85 9.01 -2.60
N CYS A 80 4.35 8.22 -1.65
CA CYS A 80 5.75 8.21 -1.25
C CYS A 80 6.67 7.87 -2.43
N SER A 81 6.32 6.85 -3.22
CA SER A 81 7.11 6.44 -4.40
C SER A 81 7.23 7.54 -5.44
N ILE A 82 6.12 8.25 -5.71
CA ILE A 82 6.05 9.38 -6.65
C ILE A 82 6.87 10.57 -6.11
N ILE A 83 6.73 10.93 -4.83
CA ILE A 83 7.50 12.01 -4.20
C ILE A 83 9.00 11.73 -4.32
N LEU A 84 9.43 10.50 -4.02
CA LEU A 84 10.81 10.09 -4.17
C LEU A 84 11.29 10.26 -5.62
N ASP A 85 10.48 9.93 -6.64
CA ASP A 85 10.87 10.13 -8.05
C ASP A 85 11.09 11.60 -8.38
N ILE A 86 10.20 12.49 -7.92
CA ILE A 86 10.32 13.93 -8.14
C ILE A 86 11.59 14.47 -7.47
N VAL A 87 11.88 14.05 -6.23
CA VAL A 87 13.06 14.47 -5.47
C VAL A 87 14.35 13.97 -6.14
N TYR A 88 14.42 12.70 -6.56
CA TYR A 88 15.58 12.17 -7.26
C TYR A 88 15.81 12.85 -8.61
N LYS A 89 14.74 13.12 -9.39
CA LYS A 89 14.84 13.80 -10.69
C LYS A 89 15.38 15.22 -10.56
N LYS A 90 14.98 15.96 -9.51
CA LYS A 90 15.53 17.29 -9.19
C LYS A 90 17.02 17.21 -8.84
N ARG A 91 17.44 16.21 -8.08
CA ARG A 91 18.84 16.06 -7.63
C ARG A 91 19.82 15.72 -8.77
N THR A 92 19.36 15.06 -9.84
CA THR A 92 20.20 14.74 -11.01
C THR A 92 20.30 15.85 -12.06
N LYS A 93 19.55 16.95 -11.92
CA LYS A 93 19.56 18.10 -12.85
C LYS A 93 20.37 19.30 -12.37
N HIS A 94 20.89 19.24 -11.14
CA HIS A 94 21.91 20.14 -10.61
C HIS A 94 23.27 19.44 -10.66
#